data_AF-A0A3C0IF71-F1
#
_entry.id   AF-A0A3C0IF71-F1
#
_cell.length_a   1.000
_cell.length_b   1.000
_cell.length_c   1.000
_cell.angle_alpha   90.00
_cell.angle_beta   90.00
_cell.angle_gamma   90.00
#
_symmetry.space_group_name_H-M   'P 1'
#
loop_
_entity.id
_entity.type
_entity.pdbx_description
1 polymer ?
#
loop_
_entity_poly.entity_id
_entity_poly.type
_entity_poly.pdbx_seq_one_letter_code
_entity_poly.pdbx_strand_id
1 'polypeptide(L)' 'MGIEEAILQEVREKSEKRGEKRGETQTKIKGIQKALERNKLTLNEIAEDFEVSLEFVKQVQSGEVK' A
#
# COMPACT_ATOMS: atom_id res chain seq x y z
N MET A 1 11.57 -26.82 -25.84
CA MET A 1 11.00 -25.70 -25.05
C MET A 1 9.98 -26.30 -24.11
N GLY A 2 10.46 -26.63 -22.92
CA GLY A 2 9.75 -27.45 -21.95
C GLY A 2 8.77 -26.62 -21.14
N ILE A 3 7.63 -27.22 -20.88
CA ILE A 3 6.58 -26.85 -19.91
C ILE A 3 7.10 -26.27 -18.57
N GLU A 4 8.33 -26.60 -18.18
CA GLU A 4 8.99 -26.08 -16.97
C GLU A 4 9.29 -24.58 -17.00
N GLU A 5 9.64 -23.99 -18.15
CA GLU A 5 9.94 -22.54 -18.22
C GLU A 5 8.68 -21.68 -18.10
N ALA A 6 7.54 -22.16 -18.61
CA ALA A 6 6.27 -21.45 -18.53
C ALA A 6 5.76 -21.34 -17.07
N ILE A 7 5.93 -22.41 -16.27
CA ILE A 7 5.52 -22.42 -14.86
C ILE A 7 6.41 -21.48 -14.04
N LEU A 8 7.72 -21.46 -14.30
CA LEU A 8 8.66 -20.60 -13.58
C LEU A 8 8.40 -19.11 -13.84
N GLN A 9 8.07 -18.75 -15.09
CA GLN A 9 7.73 -17.37 -15.45
C GLN A 9 6.43 -16.91 -14.80
N GLU A 10 5.39 -17.75 -14.80
CA GLU A 10 4.11 -17.41 -14.17
C GLU A 10 4.25 -17.22 -12.65
N VAL A 11 5.04 -18.06 -11.97
CA VAL A 11 5.32 -17.94 -10.53
C VAL A 11 6.08 -16.64 -10.22
N ARG A 12 7.03 -16.24 -11.07
CA ARG A 12 7.82 -15.03 -10.89
C ARG A 12 6.97 -13.77 -11.06
N GLU A 13 6.17 -13.72 -12.13
CA GLU A 13 5.25 -12.60 -12.37
C GLU A 13 4.20 -12.45 -11.25
N LYS A 14 3.70 -13.57 -10.70
CA LYS A 14 2.75 -13.55 -9.58
C LYS A 14 3.40 -13.08 -8.29
N SER A 15 4.66 -13.43 -8.07
CA SER A 15 5.42 -13.05 -6.87
C SER A 15 5.83 -11.59 -6.90
N GLU A 16 6.26 -11.07 -8.06
CA GLU A 16 6.58 -9.65 -8.24
C GLU A 16 5.33 -8.77 -8.06
N LYS A 17 4.22 -9.10 -8.72
CA LYS A 17 2.95 -8.34 -8.58
C LYS A 17 2.40 -8.34 -7.15
N ARG A 18 2.62 -9.40 -6.37
CA ARG A 18 2.23 -9.44 -4.94
C ARG A 18 3.20 -8.69 -4.04
N GLY A 19 4.50 -8.72 -4.33
CA GLY A 19 5.52 -7.99 -3.59
C GLY A 19 5.37 -6.48 -3.77
N GLU A 20 5.16 -6.02 -5.00
CA GLU A 20 5.04 -4.60 -5.35
C GLU A 20 3.79 -3.96 -4.73
N LYS A 21 2.63 -4.63 -4.84
CA LYS A 21 1.38 -4.14 -4.22
C LYS A 21 1.46 -4.07 -2.69
N ARG A 22 2.15 -5.02 -2.04
CA ARG A 22 2.34 -4.99 -0.59
C ARG A 22 3.34 -3.92 -0.16
N GLY A 23 4.40 -3.70 -0.93
CA GLY A 23 5.38 -2.65 -0.69
C GLY A 23 4.79 -1.24 -0.84
N GLU A 24 3.98 -1.03 -1.90
CA GLU A 24 3.31 0.24 -2.13
C GLU A 24 2.31 0.55 -1.00
N THR A 25 1.49 -0.44 -0.61
CA THR A 25 0.50 -0.28 0.47
C THR A 25 1.17 0.06 1.80
N GLN A 26 2.24 -0.65 2.19
CA GLN A 26 2.97 -0.36 3.43
C GLN A 26 3.65 1.01 3.40
N THR A 27 4.17 1.43 2.25
CA THR A 27 4.80 2.74 2.10
C THR A 27 3.78 3.86 2.23
N LYS A 28 2.59 3.71 1.63
CA LYS A 28 1.45 4.62 1.79
C LYS A 28 0.99 4.68 3.24
N ILE A 29 0.81 3.54 3.93
CA ILE A 29 0.43 3.50 5.36
C ILE A 29 1.43 4.28 6.22
N LYS A 30 2.75 4.05 6.05
CA LYS A 30 3.78 4.80 6.79
C LYS A 30 3.77 6.30 6.48
N GLY A 31 3.48 6.67 5.23
CA GLY A 31 3.34 8.07 4.84
C GLY A 31 2.15 8.74 5.53
N ILE A 32 0.99 8.08 5.50
CA ILE A 32 -0.23 8.53 6.17
C ILE A 32 -0.01 8.63 7.68
N GLN A 33 0.60 7.63 8.33
CA GLN A 33 0.96 7.67 9.75
C GLN A 33 1.81 8.90 10.08
N LYS A 34 2.88 9.15 9.32
CA LYS A 34 3.73 10.34 9.52
C LYS A 34 2.96 11.65 9.32
N ALA A 35 2.04 11.71 8.35
CA ALA A 35 1.23 12.90 8.10
C ALA A 35 0.26 13.16 9.26
N LEU A 36 -0.36 12.11 9.79
CA LEU A 36 -1.21 12.16 10.98
C LEU A 36 -0.44 12.59 12.23
N GLU A 37 0.76 12.06 12.44
CA GLU A 37 1.65 12.45 13.55
C GLU A 37 2.08 13.92 13.47
N ARG A 38 2.30 14.44 12.26
CA ARG A 38 2.67 15.84 12.05
C ARG A 38 1.53 16.81 12.38
N ASN A 39 0.27 16.36 12.32
CA ASN A 39 -0.93 17.15 12.62
C ASN A 39 -1.03 18.48 11.84
N LYS A 40 -0.39 18.55 10.66
CA LYS A 40 -0.37 19.75 9.81
C LYS A 40 -1.44 19.75 8.72
N LEU A 41 -1.97 18.57 8.41
CA LEU A 41 -2.95 18.32 7.35
C LEU A 41 -4.20 17.71 7.98
N THR A 42 -5.36 18.06 7.46
CA THR A 42 -6.62 17.41 7.80
C THR A 42 -6.69 16.00 7.21
N LEU A 43 -7.58 15.15 7.74
CA LEU A 43 -7.76 13.80 7.21
C LEU A 43 -8.16 13.77 5.73
N ASN A 44 -8.88 14.80 5.25
CA ASN A 44 -9.22 14.98 3.84
C ASN A 44 -7.98 15.26 3.00
N GLU A 45 -7.16 16.24 3.41
CA GLU A 45 -5.94 16.58 2.67
C GLU A 45 -4.96 15.40 2.62
N ILE A 46 -4.86 14.63 3.71
CA ILE A 46 -4.05 13.40 3.72
C ILE A 46 -4.65 12.34 2.78
N ALA A 47 -5.97 12.22 2.71
CA ALA A 47 -6.61 11.29 1.78
C ALA A 47 -6.33 11.68 0.32
N GLU A 48 -6.37 12.98 0.00
CA GLU A 48 -6.06 13.50 -1.33
C GLU A 48 -4.58 13.35 -1.68
N ASP A 49 -3.64 13.71 -0.79
CA ASP A 49 -2.19 13.59 -1.00
C ASP A 49 -1.73 12.16 -1.28
N PHE A 50 -2.40 11.18 -0.67
CA PHE A 50 -2.07 9.77 -0.80
C PHE A 50 -2.98 9.01 -1.77
N GLU A 51 -3.93 9.71 -2.42
CA GLU A 51 -4.93 9.15 -3.34
C GLU A 51 -5.68 7.95 -2.74
N VAL A 52 -6.08 8.07 -1.47
CA VAL A 52 -6.81 7.04 -0.72
C VAL A 52 -8.16 7.57 -0.23
N SER A 53 -9.04 6.66 0.22
CA SER A 53 -10.28 7.09 0.86
C SER A 53 -10.03 7.66 2.25
N LEU A 54 -10.89 8.59 2.68
CA LEU A 54 -10.84 9.11 4.05
C LEU A 54 -11.09 8.03 5.10
N GLU A 55 -11.87 6.99 4.77
CA GLU A 55 -12.01 5.80 5.61
C GLU A 55 -10.68 5.08 5.80
N PHE A 56 -9.89 4.91 4.73
CA PHE A 56 -8.58 4.28 4.85
C PHE A 56 -7.65 5.08 5.76
N VAL A 57 -7.64 6.40 5.66
CA VAL A 57 -6.88 7.28 6.57
C VAL A 57 -7.33 7.10 8.03
N LYS A 58 -8.65 6.99 8.28
CA LYS A 58 -9.19 6.71 9.62
C LYS A 58 -8.79 5.33 10.14
N GLN A 59 -8.82 4.30 9.30
CA GLN A 59 -8.38 2.96 9.70
C GLN A 59 -6.89 2.93 10.05
N VAL A 60 -6.07 3.68 9.30
CA VAL A 60 -4.64 3.86 9.61
C VAL A 60 -4.45 4.61 10.93
N GLN A 61 -5.26 5.65 11.19
CA GLN A 61 -5.25 6.40 12.44
C GLN A 61 -5.64 5.53 13.64
N SER A 62 -6.67 4.69 13.49
CA SER A 62 -7.13 3.73 14.51
C SER A 62 -6.18 2.54 14.72
N GLY A 63 -5.19 2.36 13.83
CA GLY A 63 -4.26 1.22 13.87
C GLY A 63 -4.89 -0.11 13.41
N GLU A 64 -6.04 -0.07 12.74
CA GLU A 64 -6.73 -1.24 12.19
C GLU A 64 -6.00 -1.80 10.95
N VAL A 65 -5.20 -0.97 10.27
CA VAL A 65 -4.36 -1.37 9.12
C VAL A 65 -2.90 -1.45 9.57
N LYS A 66 -2.30 -2.65 9.46
CA LYS A 66 -0.88 -2.92 9.74
C LYS A 66 -0.15 -3.42 8.50
#